data_AF-A0A0A2KVJ9-F1
#
_entry.id   AF-A0A0A2KVJ9-F1
#
_cell.length_a   1.000
_cell.length_b   1.000
_cell.length_c   1.000
_cell.angle_alpha   90.00
_cell.angle_beta   90.00
_cell.angle_gamma   90.00
#
_symmetry.space_group_name_H-M   'P 1'
#
loop_
_entity.id
_entity.type
_entity.pdbx_description
1 polymer ?
#
loop_
_entity_poly.entity_id
_entity_poly.type
_entity_poly.pdbx_seq_one_letter_code
_entity_poly.pdbx_strand_id
1 'polypeptide(L)'
;MELCMAAQEDATPWEVSHQEGTLPKIQDAEVPDTETLLDGRAHFSLLGVVRRKPARMDAESTRSKSCSDKLALRQVSSLLSCETSRLVAPTENAYLAGLILPEDEISQVGCDRSFGENGRMQALGGRYWPRETKFKENTPGYRFRPFQVLSVSSEEVAALWPFAKPKSVPCPAISLEQEGDGSASGAKIKKARPGNVSAIWILAPSYDHPSAMTMDTGSKSVPTLCRSKTGLYETIINGVKQGNRASSPGARGASALSRAKLWALFRKIAPALVPQIYQTDVFPSAPLLGASEAEGPHVNTAQHHMPDITTYQEFKNPSHLKDPLQIRKQAIGDAKLVLKGWMANVGDESWGLDVLIDPKKRKR
;
A
#
# COMPACT_ATOMS: atom_id res chain seq x y z
N MET A 1 3.40 6.48 -12.83
CA MET A 1 4.71 6.54 -13.53
C MET A 1 4.49 6.14 -14.97
N GLU A 2 3.86 5.00 -15.19
CA GLU A 2 3.30 4.58 -16.49
C GLU A 2 2.45 5.66 -17.17
N LEU A 3 1.53 6.32 -16.46
CA LEU A 3 0.73 7.42 -17.02
C LEU A 3 1.59 8.55 -17.58
N CYS A 4 2.63 8.95 -16.85
CA CYS A 4 3.52 10.01 -17.32
C CYS A 4 4.37 9.59 -18.52
N MET A 5 4.65 8.31 -18.69
CA MET A 5 5.41 7.80 -19.84
C MET A 5 4.51 7.72 -21.07
N ALA A 6 3.27 7.30 -20.88
CA ALA A 6 2.29 7.22 -21.94
C ALA A 6 1.78 8.59 -22.41
N ALA A 7 1.98 9.65 -21.62
CA ALA A 7 1.67 11.03 -21.98
C ALA A 7 2.79 11.73 -22.79
N GLN A 8 3.87 11.02 -23.15
CA GLN A 8 4.94 11.58 -24.00
C GLN A 8 4.48 11.66 -25.46
N GLU A 9 4.84 12.74 -26.16
CA GLU A 9 4.52 12.94 -27.59
C GLU A 9 5.19 11.88 -28.49
N ASP A 10 6.41 11.48 -28.14
CA ASP A 10 7.11 10.34 -28.74
C ASP A 10 7.33 9.25 -27.69
N ALA A 11 6.53 8.19 -27.80
CA ALA A 11 6.61 7.01 -26.94
C ALA A 11 7.46 5.88 -27.56
N THR A 12 8.16 6.15 -28.67
CA THR A 12 8.95 5.14 -29.38
C THR A 12 10.10 4.66 -28.49
N PRO A 13 10.21 3.34 -28.23
CA PRO A 13 11.35 2.80 -27.50
C PRO A 13 12.66 3.06 -28.25
N TRP A 14 13.64 3.70 -27.61
CA TRP A 14 15.02 3.70 -28.12
C TRP A 14 15.53 2.27 -28.09
N GLU A 15 16.22 1.84 -29.15
CA GLU A 15 16.92 0.57 -29.18
C GLU A 15 17.95 0.55 -28.05
N VAL A 16 17.68 -0.22 -27.01
CA VAL A 16 18.67 -0.49 -25.98
C VAL A 16 19.60 -1.53 -26.59
N SER A 17 20.76 -1.08 -27.06
CA SER A 17 21.81 -1.99 -27.46
C SER A 17 22.15 -2.85 -26.24
N HIS A 18 21.74 -4.12 -26.26
CA HIS A 18 22.30 -5.11 -25.37
C HIS A 18 23.77 -5.22 -25.76
N GLN A 19 24.65 -4.45 -25.10
CA GLN A 19 26.06 -4.79 -25.13
C GLN A 19 26.18 -6.15 -24.45
N GLU A 20 26.20 -7.20 -25.25
CA GLU A 20 26.90 -8.43 -24.92
C GLU A 20 28.37 -8.07 -24.71
N GLY A 21 28.66 -7.52 -23.54
CA GLY A 21 30.02 -7.24 -23.11
C GLY A 21 30.76 -8.56 -23.09
N THR A 22 31.71 -8.72 -24.00
CA THR A 22 32.69 -9.78 -23.98
C THR A 22 33.45 -9.73 -22.65
N LEU A 23 33.01 -10.49 -21.65
CA LEU A 23 33.77 -10.72 -20.43
C LEU A 23 34.85 -11.78 -20.69
N PRO A 24 36.09 -11.60 -20.19
CA PRO A 24 37.10 -12.64 -20.24
C PRO A 24 36.66 -13.82 -19.39
N LYS A 25 36.73 -15.03 -19.96
CA LYS A 25 36.47 -16.31 -19.28
C LYS A 25 37.28 -16.40 -17.98
N ILE A 26 36.60 -16.33 -16.84
CA ILE A 26 37.03 -16.95 -15.60
C ILE A 26 35.84 -17.75 -15.06
N GLN A 27 36.12 -19.02 -14.76
CA GLN A 27 35.18 -20.08 -14.44
C GLN A 27 34.60 -19.91 -13.03
N ASP A 28 33.38 -20.42 -12.85
CA ASP A 28 32.71 -20.79 -11.60
C ASP A 28 32.29 -19.68 -10.63
N ALA A 29 31.11 -19.11 -10.88
CA ALA A 29 30.07 -18.88 -9.87
C ALA A 29 28.77 -18.45 -10.59
N GLU A 30 27.67 -19.18 -10.37
CA GLU A 30 26.33 -18.79 -10.81
C GLU A 30 25.95 -17.43 -10.18
N VAL A 31 26.09 -16.35 -10.95
CA VAL A 31 25.53 -15.04 -10.61
C VAL A 31 24.12 -14.99 -11.20
N PRO A 32 23.06 -14.81 -10.39
CA PRO A 32 21.73 -14.63 -10.93
C PRO A 32 21.68 -13.29 -11.67
N ASP A 33 21.18 -13.36 -12.90
CA ASP A 33 20.90 -12.28 -13.84
C ASP A 33 20.61 -10.96 -13.11
N THR A 34 21.48 -9.95 -13.29
CA THR A 34 21.26 -8.61 -12.74
C THR A 34 20.04 -8.00 -13.44
N GLU A 35 18.83 -8.30 -12.94
CA GLU A 35 17.61 -7.64 -13.35
C GLU A 35 17.83 -6.12 -13.26
N THR A 36 17.85 -5.46 -14.41
CA THR A 36 18.11 -4.02 -14.57
C THR A 36 17.12 -3.23 -13.71
N LEU A 37 17.54 -2.81 -12.52
CA LEU A 37 16.65 -2.18 -11.55
C LEU A 37 16.28 -0.78 -12.00
N LEU A 38 15.05 -0.60 -12.46
CA LEU A 38 14.59 0.68 -13.00
C LEU A 38 14.30 1.70 -11.88
N ASP A 39 15.17 2.71 -11.80
CA ASP A 39 14.99 3.88 -10.94
C ASP A 39 14.30 5.03 -11.69
N GLY A 40 13.21 5.52 -11.10
CA GLY A 40 12.55 6.72 -11.57
C GLY A 40 11.99 6.63 -12.99
N ARG A 41 12.29 7.67 -13.77
CA ARG A 41 11.80 7.86 -15.14
C ARG A 41 12.81 7.43 -16.22
N ALA A 42 13.93 6.83 -15.84
CA ALA A 42 14.92 6.35 -16.79
C ALA A 42 14.36 5.17 -17.62
N HIS A 43 14.95 4.89 -18.79
CA HIS A 43 14.60 3.75 -19.65
C HIS A 43 13.11 3.73 -20.02
N PHE A 44 12.62 4.78 -20.67
CA PHE A 44 11.19 4.90 -20.98
C PHE A 44 10.66 3.91 -22.01
N SER A 45 11.57 3.34 -22.81
CA SER A 45 11.32 2.20 -23.68
C SER A 45 10.79 0.97 -22.93
N LEU A 46 11.15 0.79 -21.66
CA LEU A 46 10.75 -0.37 -20.86
C LEU A 46 9.42 -0.11 -20.13
N LEU A 47 8.33 -0.59 -20.73
CA LEU A 47 6.96 -0.41 -20.24
C LEU A 47 6.45 -1.64 -19.47
N GLY A 48 5.58 -1.42 -18.48
CA GLY A 48 4.93 -2.50 -17.75
C GLY A 48 5.81 -3.20 -16.71
N VAL A 49 7.03 -2.74 -16.49
CA VAL A 49 8.00 -3.26 -15.51
C VAL A 49 7.93 -2.45 -14.21
N VAL A 50 8.25 -3.07 -13.06
CA VAL A 50 8.27 -2.37 -11.77
C VAL A 50 9.33 -1.30 -11.73
N ARG A 51 8.97 -0.13 -11.17
CA ARG A 51 9.86 1.02 -11.05
C ARG A 51 9.97 1.49 -9.62
N ARG A 52 11.13 2.03 -9.28
CA ARG A 52 11.43 2.58 -7.94
C ARG A 52 11.36 4.11 -7.95
N LYS A 53 11.09 4.68 -6.79
CA LYS A 53 11.40 6.09 -6.51
C LYS A 53 12.91 6.20 -6.24
N PRO A 54 13.56 7.36 -6.39
CA PRO A 54 13.04 8.67 -6.78
C PRO A 54 12.94 8.85 -8.30
N ALA A 55 12.16 9.83 -8.75
CA ALA A 55 12.12 10.21 -10.17
C ALA A 55 13.28 11.13 -10.59
N ARG A 56 14.07 11.59 -9.60
CA ARG A 56 15.14 12.57 -9.72
C ARG A 56 16.49 11.84 -9.59
N MET A 57 17.41 12.06 -10.53
CA MET A 57 18.72 11.40 -10.53
C MET A 57 19.60 11.81 -9.35
N ASP A 58 19.40 13.04 -8.84
CA ASP A 58 20.13 13.64 -7.73
C ASP A 58 19.63 13.21 -6.34
N ALA A 59 18.53 12.45 -6.26
CA ALA A 59 17.96 12.00 -4.99
C ALA A 59 18.48 10.60 -4.60
N GLU A 60 18.61 10.36 -3.29
CA GLU A 60 19.03 9.06 -2.76
C GLU A 60 18.15 7.93 -3.29
N SER A 61 18.78 6.86 -3.80
CA SER A 61 18.04 5.70 -4.31
C SER A 61 17.22 5.07 -3.19
N THR A 62 15.93 4.82 -3.45
CA THR A 62 15.07 4.09 -2.52
C THR A 62 14.57 2.81 -3.19
N ARG A 63 14.30 1.79 -2.37
CA ARG A 63 13.64 0.56 -2.84
C ARG A 63 12.13 0.69 -2.94
N SER A 64 11.58 1.86 -2.57
CA SER A 64 10.15 2.16 -2.65
C SER A 64 9.63 2.09 -4.07
N LYS A 65 8.67 1.20 -4.32
CA LYS A 65 8.02 1.07 -5.63
C LYS A 65 7.15 2.28 -5.98
N SER A 66 6.91 2.48 -7.27
CA SER A 66 6.02 3.51 -7.78
C SER A 66 4.59 3.30 -7.26
N CYS A 67 3.79 4.37 -7.21
CA CYS A 67 2.40 4.25 -6.74
C CYS A 67 1.56 3.37 -7.68
N SER A 68 1.82 3.41 -9.00
CA SER A 68 1.18 2.52 -9.98
C SER A 68 1.48 1.04 -9.68
N ASP A 69 2.73 0.70 -9.33
CA ASP A 69 3.12 -0.69 -9.00
C ASP A 69 2.50 -1.15 -7.68
N LYS A 70 2.46 -0.25 -6.69
CA LYS A 70 1.78 -0.53 -5.42
C LYS A 70 0.29 -0.76 -5.65
N LEU A 71 -0.38 0.04 -6.48
CA LEU A 71 -1.80 -0.14 -6.80
C LEU A 71 -2.07 -1.41 -7.61
N ALA A 72 -1.23 -1.73 -8.61
CA ALA A 72 -1.34 -2.98 -9.35
C ALA A 72 -1.20 -4.20 -8.43
N LEU A 73 -0.27 -4.17 -7.47
CA LEU A 73 -0.17 -5.23 -6.46
C LEU A 73 -1.46 -5.36 -5.62
N ARG A 74 -2.17 -4.25 -5.34
CA ARG A 74 -3.44 -4.26 -4.58
C ARG A 74 -4.59 -4.93 -5.31
N GLN A 75 -4.52 -5.07 -6.63
CA GLN A 75 -5.46 -5.86 -7.42
C GLN A 75 -5.39 -7.35 -7.05
N VAL A 76 -4.31 -7.82 -6.42
CA VAL A 76 -4.18 -9.21 -5.95
C VAL A 76 -4.14 -9.27 -4.43
N SER A 77 -3.39 -8.38 -3.78
CA SER A 77 -3.16 -8.43 -2.34
C SER A 77 -4.29 -7.83 -1.50
N SER A 78 -5.33 -7.26 -2.13
CA SER A 78 -6.35 -6.42 -1.51
C SER A 78 -5.77 -5.22 -0.73
N LEU A 79 -6.64 -4.40 -0.13
CA LEU A 79 -6.31 -3.28 0.75
C LEU A 79 -5.87 -3.72 2.15
N LEU A 80 -6.08 -4.99 2.50
CA LEU A 80 -5.67 -5.52 3.79
C LEU A 80 -4.15 -5.37 3.98
N SER A 81 -3.71 -5.19 5.22
CA SER A 81 -2.32 -5.19 5.64
C SER A 81 -1.98 -6.54 6.27
N CYS A 82 -0.75 -6.72 6.77
CA CYS A 82 -0.41 -7.91 7.53
C CYS A 82 -1.33 -8.03 8.76
N GLU A 83 -1.50 -6.93 9.48
CA GLU A 83 -2.34 -6.80 10.67
C GLU A 83 -3.80 -7.15 10.37
N THR A 84 -4.41 -6.50 9.37
CA THR A 84 -5.84 -6.69 9.12
C THR A 84 -6.16 -8.01 8.43
N SER A 85 -5.23 -8.62 7.70
CA SER A 85 -5.44 -9.95 7.11
C SER A 85 -5.57 -11.08 8.14
N ARG A 86 -5.12 -10.86 9.38
CA ARG A 86 -5.36 -11.79 10.50
C ARG A 86 -6.73 -11.61 11.16
N LEU A 87 -7.42 -10.48 10.91
CA LEU A 87 -8.68 -10.12 11.55
C LEU A 87 -9.87 -10.17 10.59
N VAL A 88 -9.63 -9.89 9.31
CA VAL A 88 -10.67 -9.69 8.29
C VAL A 88 -10.41 -10.63 7.12
N ALA A 89 -11.43 -11.40 6.77
CA ALA A 89 -11.37 -12.29 5.61
C ALA A 89 -11.26 -11.47 4.30
N PRO A 90 -10.42 -11.88 3.34
CA PRO A 90 -10.31 -11.20 2.05
C PRO A 90 -11.54 -11.50 1.17
N THR A 91 -12.57 -10.67 1.30
CA THR A 91 -13.75 -10.67 0.43
C THR A 91 -13.60 -9.61 -0.67
N GLU A 92 -14.61 -9.49 -1.54
CA GLU A 92 -14.67 -8.45 -2.57
C GLU A 92 -14.49 -7.03 -2.00
N ASN A 93 -15.11 -6.76 -0.85
CA ASN A 93 -15.08 -5.45 -0.18
C ASN A 93 -13.68 -5.06 0.32
N ALA A 94 -12.71 -5.98 0.31
CA ALA A 94 -11.34 -5.68 0.64
C ALA A 94 -10.54 -5.09 -0.54
N TYR A 95 -11.10 -5.01 -1.74
CA TYR A 95 -10.43 -4.52 -2.95
C TYR A 95 -10.91 -3.12 -3.34
N LEU A 96 -10.11 -2.44 -4.15
CA LEU A 96 -10.54 -1.19 -4.79
C LEU A 96 -11.61 -1.52 -5.83
N ALA A 97 -12.72 -0.78 -5.81
CA ALA A 97 -13.72 -0.82 -6.89
C ALA A 97 -13.30 0.07 -8.07
N GLY A 98 -12.66 1.21 -7.78
CA GLY A 98 -12.18 2.12 -8.80
C GLY A 98 -11.11 3.11 -8.33
N LEU A 99 -10.50 3.78 -9.30
CA LEU A 99 -9.53 4.86 -9.17
C LEU A 99 -10.05 6.07 -9.96
N ILE A 100 -10.36 7.16 -9.27
CA ILE A 100 -10.81 8.40 -9.91
C ILE A 100 -9.60 9.29 -10.18
N LEU A 101 -9.48 9.79 -11.42
CA LEU A 101 -8.42 10.69 -11.85
C LEU A 101 -9.03 11.88 -12.62
N PRO A 102 -8.40 13.07 -12.59
CA PRO A 102 -8.73 14.14 -13.54
C PRO A 102 -8.64 13.62 -14.96
N GLU A 103 -9.63 13.92 -15.79
CA GLU A 103 -9.74 13.39 -17.16
C GLU A 103 -8.49 13.60 -18.01
N ASP A 104 -7.80 14.73 -17.83
CA ASP A 104 -6.60 15.09 -18.59
C ASP A 104 -5.30 14.48 -18.04
N GLU A 105 -5.36 13.82 -16.88
CA GLU A 105 -4.27 13.01 -16.33
C GLU A 105 -4.43 11.52 -16.70
N ILE A 106 -5.51 11.16 -17.39
CA ILE A 106 -5.79 9.79 -17.83
C ILE A 106 -5.12 9.56 -19.19
N SER A 107 -4.15 8.64 -19.20
CA SER A 107 -3.72 7.96 -20.42
C SER A 107 -4.35 6.59 -20.47
N GLN A 108 -5.29 6.36 -21.39
CA GLN A 108 -6.01 5.09 -21.51
C GLN A 108 -5.03 3.91 -21.65
N VAL A 109 -4.08 4.02 -22.57
CA VAL A 109 -3.03 3.00 -22.79
C VAL A 109 -2.18 2.78 -21.53
N GLY A 110 -1.83 3.85 -20.82
CA GLY A 110 -1.07 3.75 -19.57
C GLY A 110 -1.86 3.08 -18.44
N CYS A 111 -3.15 3.40 -18.32
CA CYS A 111 -4.08 2.80 -17.38
C CYS A 111 -4.29 1.31 -17.68
N ASP A 112 -4.62 0.96 -18.92
CA ASP A 112 -4.86 -0.41 -19.34
C ASP A 112 -3.64 -1.29 -19.14
N ARG A 113 -2.45 -0.80 -19.53
CA ARG A 113 -1.19 -1.50 -19.27
C ARG A 113 -0.92 -1.69 -17.77
N SER A 114 -1.24 -0.68 -16.94
CA SER A 114 -0.92 -0.71 -15.51
C SER A 114 -1.89 -1.54 -14.68
N PHE A 115 -3.18 -1.47 -15.01
CA PHE A 115 -4.30 -1.88 -14.16
C PHE A 115 -5.36 -2.71 -14.91
N GLY A 116 -5.35 -2.73 -16.23
CA GLY A 116 -6.34 -3.47 -17.03
C GLY A 116 -6.17 -4.98 -16.94
N GLU A 117 -7.23 -5.71 -17.29
CA GLU A 117 -7.25 -7.18 -17.31
C GLU A 117 -6.24 -7.75 -18.30
N ASN A 118 -6.10 -7.13 -19.46
CA ASN A 118 -5.12 -7.47 -20.49
C ASN A 118 -3.78 -6.72 -20.31
N GLY A 119 -3.59 -6.08 -19.16
CA GLY A 119 -2.39 -5.34 -18.83
C GLY A 119 -1.26 -6.24 -18.34
N ARG A 120 -0.30 -5.63 -17.64
CA ARG A 120 0.86 -6.33 -17.07
C ARG A 120 0.52 -7.43 -16.05
N MET A 121 -0.71 -7.47 -15.54
CA MET A 121 -1.19 -8.46 -14.58
C MET A 121 -2.00 -9.60 -15.21
N GLN A 122 -2.18 -9.63 -16.54
CA GLN A 122 -3.06 -10.57 -17.25
C GLN A 122 -2.81 -12.05 -16.92
N ALA A 123 -1.55 -12.42 -16.62
CA ALA A 123 -1.18 -13.80 -16.28
C ALA A 123 -1.82 -14.31 -14.98
N LEU A 124 -2.42 -13.41 -14.19
CA LEU A 124 -3.15 -13.73 -12.96
C LEU A 124 -4.67 -13.73 -13.16
N GLY A 125 -5.17 -13.48 -14.38
CA GLY A 125 -6.58 -13.62 -14.73
C GLY A 125 -7.15 -14.97 -14.30
N GLY A 126 -8.29 -14.94 -13.59
CA GLY A 126 -8.95 -16.15 -13.06
C GLY A 126 -8.22 -16.86 -11.92
N ARG A 127 -7.03 -16.40 -11.48
CA ARG A 127 -6.32 -17.03 -10.37
C ARG A 127 -6.96 -16.70 -9.02
N TYR A 128 -6.94 -17.68 -8.13
CA TYR A 128 -7.49 -17.61 -6.79
C TYR A 128 -6.54 -18.25 -5.77
N TRP A 129 -6.50 -17.70 -4.55
CA TRP A 129 -5.71 -18.20 -3.43
C TRP A 129 -6.58 -18.35 -2.17
N PRO A 130 -6.52 -19.50 -1.47
CA PRO A 130 -5.61 -20.62 -1.73
C PRO A 130 -6.06 -21.47 -2.93
N ARG A 131 -5.09 -22.02 -3.67
CA ARG A 131 -5.33 -22.70 -4.96
C ARG A 131 -6.10 -24.02 -4.84
N GLU A 132 -6.11 -24.61 -3.66
CA GLU A 132 -6.67 -25.93 -3.37
C GLU A 132 -8.19 -25.91 -3.17
N THR A 133 -8.79 -24.74 -2.99
CA THR A 133 -10.23 -24.62 -2.72
C THR A 133 -11.00 -24.57 -4.04
N LYS A 134 -12.02 -25.44 -4.19
CA LYS A 134 -12.98 -25.32 -5.30
C LYS A 134 -13.60 -23.93 -5.24
N PHE A 135 -13.42 -23.16 -6.31
CA PHE A 135 -13.97 -21.81 -6.40
C PHE A 135 -15.49 -21.85 -6.24
N LYS A 136 -15.98 -21.20 -5.18
CA LYS A 136 -17.36 -20.71 -5.10
C LYS A 136 -17.27 -19.19 -5.03
N GLU A 137 -18.19 -18.50 -5.67
CA GLU A 137 -18.16 -17.04 -5.84
C GLU A 137 -17.93 -16.28 -4.51
N ASN A 138 -18.56 -16.78 -3.44
CA ASN A 138 -18.51 -16.22 -2.08
C ASN A 138 -17.40 -16.78 -1.18
N THR A 139 -16.49 -17.63 -1.67
CA THR A 139 -15.40 -18.14 -0.83
C THR A 139 -14.37 -17.03 -0.55
N PRO A 140 -14.12 -16.68 0.72
CA PRO A 140 -13.11 -15.68 1.06
C PRO A 140 -11.72 -16.13 0.60
N GLY A 141 -10.98 -15.26 -0.06
CA GLY A 141 -9.68 -15.58 -0.62
C GLY A 141 -9.09 -14.44 -1.44
N TYR A 142 -7.80 -14.53 -1.70
CA TYR A 142 -7.16 -13.57 -2.61
C TYR A 142 -7.45 -13.94 -4.05
N ARG A 143 -7.58 -12.94 -4.93
CA ARG A 143 -7.75 -13.14 -6.37
C ARG A 143 -7.33 -11.88 -7.12
N PHE A 144 -7.02 -12.00 -8.40
CA PHE A 144 -6.84 -10.82 -9.24
C PHE A 144 -8.20 -10.15 -9.48
N ARG A 145 -8.35 -8.92 -8.98
CA ARG A 145 -9.52 -8.06 -9.15
C ARG A 145 -9.07 -6.73 -9.75
N PRO A 146 -9.24 -6.54 -11.07
CA PRO A 146 -9.06 -5.23 -11.67
C PRO A 146 -10.07 -4.24 -11.07
N PHE A 147 -9.79 -2.94 -11.22
CA PHE A 147 -10.67 -1.87 -10.76
C PHE A 147 -10.87 -0.88 -11.90
N GLN A 148 -12.00 -0.17 -11.86
CA GLN A 148 -12.34 0.79 -12.90
C GLN A 148 -11.50 2.06 -12.76
N VAL A 149 -11.01 2.61 -13.88
CA VAL A 149 -10.47 3.98 -13.89
C VAL A 149 -11.59 4.91 -14.31
N LEU A 150 -11.93 5.85 -13.44
CA LEU A 150 -13.04 6.79 -13.63
C LEU A 150 -12.46 8.20 -13.82
N SER A 151 -13.07 8.97 -14.73
CA SER A 151 -12.72 10.38 -14.92
C SER A 151 -13.57 11.29 -14.04
N VAL A 152 -12.98 12.39 -13.60
CA VAL A 152 -13.69 13.57 -13.10
C VAL A 152 -13.27 14.77 -13.96
N SER A 153 -14.20 15.67 -14.25
CA SER A 153 -13.93 16.81 -15.12
C SER A 153 -12.88 17.74 -14.52
N SER A 154 -12.07 18.35 -15.37
CA SER A 154 -11.05 19.30 -14.93
C SER A 154 -11.66 20.52 -14.24
N GLU A 155 -12.87 20.93 -14.64
CA GLU A 155 -13.63 22.03 -14.04
C GLU A 155 -14.03 21.72 -12.59
N GLU A 156 -14.56 20.52 -12.34
CA GLU A 156 -14.94 20.09 -10.99
C GLU A 156 -13.71 19.99 -10.08
N VAL A 157 -12.60 19.46 -10.60
CA VAL A 157 -11.33 19.42 -9.86
C VAL A 157 -10.83 20.82 -9.52
N ALA A 158 -10.90 21.77 -10.46
CA ALA A 158 -10.49 23.15 -10.24
C ALA A 158 -11.36 23.86 -9.19
N ALA A 159 -12.67 23.58 -9.18
CA ALA A 159 -13.61 24.13 -8.21
C ALA A 159 -13.39 23.57 -6.79
N LEU A 160 -13.13 22.27 -6.67
CA LEU A 160 -12.96 21.59 -5.37
C LEU A 160 -11.54 21.71 -4.79
N TRP A 161 -10.52 21.84 -5.63
CA TRP A 161 -9.12 21.98 -5.23
C TRP A 161 -8.49 23.28 -5.75
N PRO A 162 -8.92 24.45 -5.23
CA PRO A 162 -8.39 25.75 -5.68
C PRO A 162 -6.90 25.94 -5.41
N PHE A 163 -6.31 25.14 -4.52
CA PHE A 163 -4.88 25.13 -4.19
C PHE A 163 -4.11 24.01 -4.90
N ALA A 164 -4.72 23.32 -5.87
CA ALA A 164 -4.03 22.34 -6.68
C ALA A 164 -2.83 22.97 -7.40
N LYS A 165 -1.83 22.15 -7.71
CA LYS A 165 -0.70 22.60 -8.51
C LYS A 165 -1.22 23.08 -9.87
N PRO A 166 -0.88 24.31 -10.31
CA PRO A 166 -1.22 24.76 -11.65
C PRO A 166 -0.64 23.80 -12.68
N LYS A 167 -1.48 23.35 -13.61
CA LYS A 167 -1.04 22.54 -14.75
C LYS A 167 -0.11 23.40 -15.61
N SER A 168 1.02 22.85 -16.03
CA SER A 168 1.84 23.50 -17.05
C SER A 168 1.08 23.38 -18.37
N VAL A 169 0.62 24.50 -18.92
CA VAL A 169 0.11 24.54 -20.29
C VAL A 169 1.22 24.02 -21.22
N PRO A 170 0.95 23.06 -22.12
CA PRO A 170 1.90 22.73 -23.18
C PRO A 170 2.14 24.00 -23.98
N CYS A 171 3.39 24.48 -24.01
CA CYS A 171 3.76 25.52 -24.96
C CYS A 171 3.47 24.96 -26.36
N PRO A 172 2.65 25.62 -27.20
CA PRO A 172 2.65 25.29 -28.62
C PRO A 172 4.08 25.42 -29.12
N ALA A 173 4.49 24.48 -29.97
CA ALA A 173 5.81 24.44 -30.57
C ALA A 173 6.26 25.85 -31.00
N ILE A 174 7.51 26.16 -30.68
CA ILE A 174 8.21 27.33 -31.17
C ILE A 174 8.15 27.28 -32.70
N SER A 175 7.26 28.08 -33.29
CA SER A 175 7.47 28.59 -34.63
C SER A 175 8.72 29.46 -34.54
N LEU A 176 9.78 28.99 -35.16
CA LEU A 176 10.99 29.76 -35.40
C LEU A 176 10.61 31.07 -36.14
N GLU A 177 11.24 32.16 -35.70
CA GLU A 177 11.38 33.46 -36.36
C GLU A 177 10.21 34.46 -36.24
N GLN A 178 10.33 35.39 -35.30
CA GLN A 178 10.52 36.82 -35.62
C GLN A 178 10.81 37.64 -34.36
N GLU A 179 11.95 38.34 -34.37
CA GLU A 179 12.20 39.48 -33.49
C GLU A 179 11.17 40.58 -33.77
N GLY A 180 10.55 41.11 -32.72
CA GLY A 180 9.61 42.22 -32.84
C GLY A 180 8.99 42.60 -31.50
N ASP A 181 9.29 43.81 -31.07
CA ASP A 181 8.90 44.49 -29.84
C ASP A 181 7.38 44.49 -29.56
N GLY A 182 6.98 44.54 -28.28
CA GLY A 182 5.64 44.98 -27.89
C GLY A 182 4.90 44.16 -26.83
N SER A 183 5.01 44.59 -25.57
CA SER A 183 3.98 44.57 -24.52
C SER A 183 2.91 43.45 -24.55
N ALA A 184 3.16 42.36 -23.83
CA ALA A 184 2.10 41.54 -23.26
C ALA A 184 2.56 41.02 -21.89
N SER A 185 1.74 41.21 -20.86
CA SER A 185 2.02 40.79 -19.48
C SER A 185 2.12 39.27 -19.38
N GLY A 186 3.32 38.73 -19.59
CA GLY A 186 3.64 37.33 -19.33
C GLY A 186 3.52 37.05 -17.84
N ALA A 187 2.37 36.52 -17.41
CA ALA A 187 2.19 36.01 -16.07
C ALA A 187 3.26 34.93 -15.82
N LYS A 188 4.29 35.27 -15.02
CA LYS A 188 5.36 34.33 -14.66
C LYS A 188 4.74 33.11 -14.00
N ILE A 189 4.70 31.99 -14.71
CA ILE A 189 4.25 30.69 -14.18
C ILE A 189 5.19 30.34 -13.02
N LYS A 190 4.71 30.47 -11.78
CA LYS A 190 5.47 30.10 -10.58
C LYS A 190 5.65 28.58 -10.60
N LYS A 191 6.89 28.13 -10.85
CA LYS A 191 7.27 26.70 -10.75
C LYS A 191 7.01 26.21 -9.31
N ALA A 192 5.90 25.52 -9.10
CA ALA A 192 5.56 24.93 -7.81
C ALA A 192 6.44 23.70 -7.55
N ARG A 193 7.30 23.78 -6.53
CA ARG A 193 8.13 22.66 -6.07
C ARG A 193 7.29 21.78 -5.14
N PRO A 194 7.37 20.43 -5.26
CA PRO A 194 6.75 19.54 -4.29
C PRO A 194 7.24 19.84 -2.87
N GLY A 195 6.32 19.91 -1.91
CA GLY A 195 6.65 20.06 -0.50
C GLY A 195 7.13 18.73 0.11
N ASN A 196 7.71 18.83 1.30
CA ASN A 196 8.08 17.70 2.17
C ASN A 196 7.01 17.36 3.21
N VAL A 197 5.78 17.83 2.96
CA VAL A 197 4.63 17.73 3.88
C VAL A 197 3.63 16.71 3.34
N SER A 198 3.05 15.92 4.23
CA SER A 198 1.92 15.04 3.93
C SER A 198 0.86 15.20 5.02
N ALA A 199 -0.39 15.43 4.64
CA ALA A 199 -1.50 15.54 5.57
C ALA A 199 -2.33 14.25 5.53
N ILE A 200 -2.76 13.79 6.69
CA ILE A 200 -3.56 12.57 6.85
C ILE A 200 -4.79 12.94 7.67
N TRP A 201 -5.96 12.53 7.18
CA TRP A 201 -7.23 12.67 7.88
C TRP A 201 -8.02 11.38 7.78
N ILE A 202 -8.64 10.96 8.88
CA ILE A 202 -9.54 9.81 8.94
C ILE A 202 -10.81 10.21 9.66
N LEU A 203 -11.95 9.84 9.09
CA LEU A 203 -13.28 10.01 9.67
C LEU A 203 -13.38 9.34 11.06
N ALA A 204 -14.06 9.98 12.00
CA ALA A 204 -14.35 9.36 13.29
C ALA A 204 -15.28 8.15 13.13
N PRO A 205 -15.15 7.11 13.97
CA PRO A 205 -16.10 6.01 14.01
C PRO A 205 -17.53 6.52 14.20
N SER A 206 -18.49 5.89 13.53
CA SER A 206 -19.93 6.18 13.68
C SER A 206 -20.55 5.64 14.97
N TYR A 207 -19.84 4.76 15.67
CA TYR A 207 -20.31 4.13 16.91
C TYR A 207 -19.73 4.86 18.14
N ASP A 208 -20.53 4.98 19.19
CA ASP A 208 -20.16 5.64 20.46
C ASP A 208 -19.18 4.82 21.32
N HIS A 209 -18.57 3.78 20.77
CA HIS A 209 -17.55 3.03 21.48
C HIS A 209 -16.25 3.83 21.49
N PRO A 210 -15.59 4.02 22.64
CA PRO A 210 -14.32 4.73 22.72
C PRO A 210 -13.28 3.99 21.87
N SER A 211 -13.07 4.47 20.64
CA SER A 211 -12.07 3.91 19.75
C SER A 211 -10.70 4.15 20.35
N ALA A 212 -9.87 3.11 20.42
CA ALA A 212 -8.48 3.21 20.86
C ALA A 212 -7.64 4.16 19.98
N MET A 213 -8.15 4.58 18.82
CA MET A 213 -7.53 5.57 17.93
C MET A 213 -7.77 7.02 18.38
N THR A 214 -8.65 7.27 19.36
CA THR A 214 -8.92 8.61 19.90
C THR A 214 -7.76 9.12 20.76
N MET A 215 -6.51 8.83 20.45
CA MET A 215 -5.38 9.22 21.30
C MET A 215 -4.11 9.58 20.51
N ASP A 216 -3.58 10.76 20.85
CA ASP A 216 -2.25 11.28 20.54
C ASP A 216 -2.07 12.08 19.23
N THR A 217 -3.10 12.84 18.83
CA THR A 217 -2.94 13.98 17.90
C THR A 217 -2.26 15.18 18.56
N GLY A 218 -2.15 15.20 19.89
CA GLY A 218 -1.55 16.31 20.66
C GLY A 218 -2.38 17.60 20.64
N SER A 219 -3.52 17.61 19.95
CA SER A 219 -4.42 18.75 19.80
C SER A 219 -5.63 18.60 20.71
N LYS A 220 -5.93 19.64 21.51
CA LYS A 220 -7.13 19.69 22.36
C LYS A 220 -8.43 19.79 21.55
N SER A 221 -8.33 20.24 20.29
CA SER A 221 -9.41 20.30 19.32
C SER A 221 -8.95 19.64 18.02
N VAL A 222 -9.84 18.83 17.42
CA VAL A 222 -9.66 18.30 16.06
C VAL A 222 -10.64 19.03 15.14
N PRO A 223 -10.27 19.30 13.88
CA PRO A 223 -11.17 20.00 12.96
C PRO A 223 -12.44 19.17 12.71
N THR A 224 -13.54 19.80 12.32
CA THR A 224 -14.69 19.10 11.71
C THR A 224 -14.61 19.41 10.22
N LEU A 225 -14.50 18.38 9.38
CA LEU A 225 -14.42 18.54 7.93
C LEU A 225 -15.74 18.07 7.31
N CYS A 226 -16.37 18.89 6.46
CA CYS A 226 -17.61 18.53 5.77
C CYS A 226 -18.69 17.94 6.71
N ARG A 227 -18.91 18.59 7.88
CA ARG A 227 -19.84 18.14 8.94
C ARG A 227 -19.52 16.80 9.60
N SER A 228 -18.36 16.24 9.29
CA SER A 228 -17.91 14.96 9.80
C SER A 228 -16.90 15.13 10.94
N LYS A 229 -17.11 14.39 12.02
CA LYS A 229 -16.17 14.35 13.16
C LYS A 229 -14.85 13.72 12.73
N THR A 230 -13.75 14.27 13.21
CA THR A 230 -12.40 13.77 12.90
C THR A 230 -11.99 12.67 13.86
N GLY A 231 -11.57 11.52 13.32
CA GLY A 231 -10.98 10.41 14.07
C GLY A 231 -9.46 10.53 14.19
N LEU A 232 -8.77 10.78 13.07
CA LEU A 232 -7.33 11.05 13.02
C LEU A 232 -7.08 12.29 12.18
N TYR A 233 -6.19 13.16 12.64
CA TYR A 233 -5.63 14.25 11.85
C TYR A 233 -4.16 14.43 12.20
N GLU A 234 -3.27 14.23 11.24
CA GLU A 234 -1.84 14.42 11.44
C GLU A 234 -1.17 15.04 10.21
N THR A 235 -0.22 15.94 10.47
CA THR A 235 0.68 16.51 9.46
C THR A 235 2.04 15.86 9.63
N ILE A 236 2.57 15.26 8.58
CA ILE A 236 3.89 14.64 8.53
C ILE A 236 4.84 15.56 7.76
N ILE A 237 5.97 15.90 8.36
CA ILE A 237 7.02 16.73 7.75
C ILE A 237 8.33 15.95 7.83
N ASN A 238 9.00 15.73 6.70
CA ASN A 238 10.23 14.92 6.64
C ASN A 238 10.07 13.51 7.28
N GLY A 239 8.90 12.90 7.12
CA GLY A 239 8.64 11.54 7.59
C GLY A 239 8.24 11.39 9.06
N VAL A 240 8.18 12.48 9.85
CA VAL A 240 7.71 12.46 11.24
C VAL A 240 6.55 13.43 11.47
N LYS A 241 5.72 13.18 12.49
CA LYS A 241 4.63 14.09 12.88
C LYS A 241 5.17 15.50 13.17
N GLN A 242 4.47 16.51 12.68
CA GLN A 242 4.78 17.92 12.87
C GLN A 242 5.11 18.22 14.34
N GLY A 243 6.17 19.00 14.57
CA GLY A 243 6.70 19.30 15.89
C GLY A 243 7.73 18.30 16.43
N ASN A 244 8.06 17.24 15.67
CA ASN A 244 9.10 16.28 16.02
C ASN A 244 10.30 16.37 15.06
N ARG A 245 11.47 15.90 15.49
CA ARG A 245 12.71 15.93 14.70
C ARG A 245 12.94 14.59 14.01
N ALA A 246 13.15 14.62 12.70
CA ALA A 246 13.45 13.42 11.91
C ALA A 246 14.82 12.81 12.26
N SER A 247 15.77 13.61 12.75
CA SER A 247 17.08 13.14 13.20
C SER A 247 17.05 12.38 14.52
N SER A 248 15.95 12.47 15.28
CA SER A 248 15.74 11.75 16.53
C SER A 248 14.29 11.26 16.62
N PRO A 249 13.88 10.32 15.75
CA PRO A 249 12.50 9.87 15.66
C PRO A 249 12.13 9.11 16.94
N GLY A 250 11.23 9.69 17.74
CA GLY A 250 10.68 9.05 18.94
C GLY A 250 9.26 8.55 18.72
N ALA A 251 8.74 7.77 19.67
CA ALA A 251 7.37 7.24 19.67
C ALA A 251 6.29 8.33 19.47
N ARG A 252 6.53 9.55 19.97
CA ARG A 252 5.67 10.73 19.80
C ARG A 252 5.70 11.29 18.38
N GLY A 253 6.83 11.15 17.67
CA GLY A 253 6.99 11.59 16.28
C GLY A 253 6.48 10.58 15.26
N ALA A 254 6.19 9.35 15.67
CA ALA A 254 5.63 8.33 14.78
C ALA A 254 4.17 8.62 14.42
N SER A 255 3.86 8.52 13.13
CA SER A 255 2.48 8.54 12.61
C SER A 255 1.63 7.43 13.23
N ALA A 256 0.33 7.67 13.41
CA ALA A 256 -0.62 6.64 13.82
C ALA A 256 -0.71 5.47 12.80
N LEU A 257 -0.34 5.72 11.55
CA LEU A 257 -0.28 4.75 10.45
C LEU A 257 1.09 4.07 10.32
N SER A 258 2.04 4.34 11.23
CA SER A 258 3.31 3.64 11.26
C SER A 258 3.13 2.16 11.61
N ARG A 259 3.99 1.29 11.06
CA ARG A 259 3.95 -0.16 11.32
C ARG A 259 3.92 -0.49 12.81
N ALA A 260 4.73 0.17 13.63
CA ALA A 260 4.75 -0.04 15.07
C ALA A 260 3.41 0.32 15.73
N LYS A 261 2.80 1.46 15.39
CA LYS A 261 1.49 1.88 15.95
C LYS A 261 0.36 0.96 15.48
N LEU A 262 0.36 0.52 14.22
CA LEU A 262 -0.61 -0.43 13.69
C LEU A 262 -0.46 -1.82 14.32
N TRP A 263 0.76 -2.31 14.52
CA TRP A 263 1.01 -3.58 15.22
C TRP A 263 0.61 -3.50 16.70
N ALA A 264 0.89 -2.39 17.38
CA ALA A 264 0.42 -2.16 18.75
C ALA A 264 -1.12 -2.11 18.83
N LEU A 265 -1.78 -1.49 17.86
CA LEU A 265 -3.24 -1.49 17.77
C LEU A 265 -3.78 -2.91 17.57
N PHE A 266 -3.17 -3.69 16.66
CA PHE A 266 -3.52 -5.11 16.47
C PHE A 266 -3.43 -5.90 17.78
N ARG A 267 -2.33 -5.75 18.55
CA ARG A 267 -2.17 -6.44 19.84
C ARG A 267 -3.19 -6.03 20.90
N LYS A 268 -3.78 -4.84 20.80
CA LYS A 268 -4.90 -4.43 21.68
C LYS A 268 -6.22 -5.08 21.28
N ILE A 269 -6.43 -5.28 19.98
CA ILE A 269 -7.66 -5.85 19.42
C ILE A 269 -7.66 -7.39 19.55
N ALA A 270 -6.54 -8.05 19.26
CA ALA A 270 -6.48 -9.51 19.16
C ALA A 270 -6.91 -10.26 20.45
N PRO A 271 -6.49 -9.86 21.68
CA PRO A 271 -6.97 -10.51 22.90
C PRO A 271 -8.47 -10.33 23.14
N ALA A 272 -9.06 -9.23 22.70
CA ALA A 272 -10.49 -8.95 22.87
C ALA A 272 -11.39 -9.80 21.96
N LEU A 273 -10.82 -10.46 20.94
CA LEU A 273 -11.54 -11.33 19.99
C LEU A 273 -11.49 -12.82 20.38
N VAL A 274 -10.69 -13.19 21.39
CA VAL A 274 -10.58 -14.56 21.91
C VAL A 274 -11.53 -14.71 23.10
N PRO A 275 -12.85 -14.71 22.86
CA PRO A 275 -13.62 -15.93 23.16
C PRO A 275 -14.79 -16.27 22.20
N GLN A 276 -14.85 -15.80 20.94
CA GLN A 276 -16.06 -16.06 20.10
C GLN A 276 -15.91 -16.73 18.72
N ILE A 277 -14.71 -17.05 18.24
CA ILE A 277 -14.56 -17.45 16.81
C ILE A 277 -14.56 -18.98 16.56
N TYR A 278 -14.75 -19.82 17.58
CA TYR A 278 -14.78 -21.29 17.40
C TYR A 278 -15.99 -22.01 17.99
N GLN A 279 -17.19 -21.44 17.87
CA GLN A 279 -18.39 -22.28 17.74
C GLN A 279 -18.77 -22.33 16.28
N THR A 280 -18.16 -23.26 15.56
CA THR A 280 -18.73 -23.74 14.29
C THR A 280 -19.98 -24.50 14.68
N ASP A 281 -21.15 -23.92 14.40
CA ASP A 281 -22.45 -24.57 14.50
C ASP A 281 -22.43 -25.87 13.68
N VAL A 282 -22.19 -26.97 14.37
CA VAL A 282 -22.61 -28.31 13.94
C VAL A 282 -23.75 -28.66 14.87
N PHE A 283 -24.98 -28.47 14.41
CA PHE A 283 -26.15 -29.09 15.02
C PHE A 283 -25.97 -30.61 14.99
N PRO A 284 -26.03 -31.33 16.12
CA PRO A 284 -26.42 -32.73 16.11
C PRO A 284 -27.91 -32.80 16.39
N SER A 285 -28.61 -33.48 15.48
CA SER A 285 -29.97 -33.99 15.62
C SER A 285 -30.19 -34.60 17.02
N ALA A 286 -31.34 -34.32 17.62
CA ALA A 286 -31.82 -35.01 18.81
C ALA A 286 -31.82 -36.55 18.61
N PRO A 287 -31.57 -37.33 19.66
CA PRO A 287 -32.72 -38.03 20.25
C PRO A 287 -32.77 -38.05 21.80
N LEU A 288 -34.02 -38.02 22.25
CA LEU A 288 -34.66 -38.40 23.51
C LEU A 288 -33.87 -39.03 24.67
N LEU A 289 -34.17 -38.48 25.86
CA LEU A 289 -34.29 -39.06 27.21
C LEU A 289 -33.45 -40.29 27.61
N GLY A 290 -32.59 -40.09 28.60
CA GLY A 290 -32.07 -41.11 29.51
C GLY A 290 -31.07 -40.52 30.49
N ALA A 291 -31.44 -40.45 31.78
CA ALA A 291 -30.66 -39.84 32.85
C ALA A 291 -29.40 -40.66 33.22
N SER A 292 -28.29 -39.97 33.53
CA SER A 292 -27.37 -40.31 34.62
C SER A 292 -26.39 -39.15 34.85
N GLU A 293 -26.34 -38.69 36.08
CA GLU A 293 -25.29 -37.81 36.62
C GLU A 293 -23.96 -38.57 36.66
N ALA A 294 -22.86 -37.95 36.20
CA ALA A 294 -21.50 -38.17 36.69
C ALA A 294 -20.49 -37.26 35.96
N GLU A 295 -19.73 -36.51 36.75
CA GLU A 295 -18.42 -35.89 36.48
C GLU A 295 -18.27 -34.99 35.23
N GLY A 296 -18.28 -33.68 35.48
CA GLY A 296 -17.99 -32.66 34.47
C GLY A 296 -16.56 -32.80 33.93
N PRO A 297 -16.35 -32.84 32.61
CA PRO A 297 -15.02 -32.87 32.05
C PRO A 297 -14.36 -31.52 32.29
N HIS A 298 -13.21 -31.56 32.98
CA HIS A 298 -12.30 -30.46 33.17
C HIS A 298 -11.95 -29.86 31.79
N VAL A 299 -12.62 -28.78 31.41
CA VAL A 299 -12.33 -28.06 30.18
C VAL A 299 -10.97 -27.41 30.38
N ASN A 300 -9.93 -28.06 29.84
CA ASN A 300 -8.65 -27.42 29.61
C ASN A 300 -8.91 -26.27 28.65
N THR A 301 -9.11 -25.08 29.20
CA THR A 301 -9.04 -23.81 28.48
C THR A 301 -7.61 -23.69 27.98
N ALA A 302 -7.31 -24.36 26.86
CA ALA A 302 -6.12 -24.10 26.09
C ALA A 302 -6.26 -22.66 25.59
N GLN A 303 -5.83 -21.71 26.43
CA GLN A 303 -5.42 -20.40 25.97
C GLN A 303 -4.42 -20.71 24.86
N HIS A 304 -4.85 -20.56 23.61
CA HIS A 304 -3.92 -20.45 22.50
C HIS A 304 -3.14 -19.16 22.76
N HIS A 305 -2.11 -19.29 23.59
CA HIS A 305 -1.06 -18.33 23.77
C HIS A 305 -0.60 -18.04 22.34
N MET A 306 -0.92 -16.84 21.84
CA MET A 306 -0.14 -16.32 20.73
C MET A 306 1.31 -16.49 21.16
N PRO A 307 2.17 -17.12 20.34
CA PRO A 307 3.58 -17.24 20.67
C PRO A 307 4.11 -15.86 21.07
N ASP A 308 5.13 -15.82 21.92
CA ASP A 308 5.73 -14.57 22.35
C ASP A 308 6.40 -13.89 21.13
N ILE A 309 5.58 -13.23 20.32
CA ILE A 309 5.99 -12.53 19.11
C ILE A 309 6.64 -11.24 19.58
N THR A 310 7.97 -11.25 19.59
CA THR A 310 8.79 -10.18 20.12
C THR A 310 9.18 -9.18 19.02
N THR A 311 9.23 -9.63 17.76
CA THR A 311 9.62 -8.79 16.61
C THR A 311 8.53 -8.63 15.56
N TYR A 312 8.58 -7.52 14.80
CA TYR A 312 7.68 -7.30 13.68
C TYR A 312 7.87 -8.32 12.55
N GLN A 313 9.08 -8.83 12.39
CA GLN A 313 9.39 -9.91 11.45
C GLN A 313 8.66 -11.20 11.82
N GLU A 314 8.73 -11.62 13.08
CA GLU A 314 7.98 -12.78 13.59
C GLU A 314 6.47 -12.58 13.42
N PHE A 315 5.97 -11.37 13.68
CA PHE A 315 4.56 -11.04 13.50
C PHE A 315 4.08 -11.27 12.05
N LYS A 316 4.95 -10.99 11.07
CA LYS A 316 4.69 -11.21 9.65
C LYS A 316 4.83 -12.67 9.21
N ASN A 317 5.28 -13.58 10.08
CA ASN A 317 5.41 -14.98 9.75
C ASN A 317 4.08 -15.72 9.94
N PRO A 318 3.68 -16.56 8.97
CA PRO A 318 2.51 -17.40 9.14
C PRO A 318 2.78 -18.44 10.21
N SER A 319 1.79 -18.71 11.05
CA SER A 319 1.91 -19.69 12.12
C SER A 319 1.69 -21.13 11.63
N HIS A 320 0.96 -21.32 10.53
CA HIS A 320 0.66 -22.63 9.94
C HIS A 320 0.24 -22.50 8.47
N LEU A 321 0.11 -23.62 7.75
CA LEU A 321 -0.18 -23.65 6.30
C LEU A 321 -1.51 -22.98 5.92
N LYS A 322 -2.53 -23.07 6.79
CA LYS A 322 -3.85 -22.43 6.60
C LYS A 322 -3.92 -21.00 7.17
N ASP A 323 -2.81 -20.45 7.65
CA ASP A 323 -2.78 -19.08 8.16
C ASP A 323 -3.16 -18.10 7.03
N PRO A 324 -4.10 -17.16 7.24
CA PRO A 324 -4.41 -16.11 6.28
C PRO A 324 -3.18 -15.37 5.73
N LEU A 325 -2.13 -15.21 6.53
CA LEU A 325 -0.85 -14.64 6.08
C LEU A 325 -0.12 -15.52 5.07
N GLN A 326 -0.20 -16.84 5.19
CA GLN A 326 0.43 -17.75 4.23
C GLN A 326 -0.22 -17.61 2.86
N ILE A 327 -1.56 -17.59 2.84
CA ILE A 327 -2.35 -17.40 1.62
C ILE A 327 -2.06 -16.02 1.01
N ARG A 328 -2.01 -14.98 1.84
CA ARG A 328 -1.62 -13.63 1.43
C ARG A 328 -0.21 -13.59 0.82
N LYS A 329 0.76 -14.26 1.45
CA LYS A 329 2.14 -14.31 0.99
C LYS A 329 2.24 -15.00 -0.37
N GLN A 330 1.51 -16.09 -0.59
CA GLN A 330 1.44 -16.77 -1.89
C GLN A 330 0.89 -15.83 -2.98
N ALA A 331 -0.26 -15.18 -2.72
CA ALA A 331 -0.87 -14.25 -3.66
C ALA A 331 0.06 -13.07 -4.01
N ILE A 332 0.73 -12.49 -3.00
CA ILE A 332 1.71 -11.43 -3.20
C ILE A 332 2.95 -11.94 -3.95
N GLY A 333 3.42 -13.15 -3.67
CA GLY A 333 4.56 -13.77 -4.35
C GLY A 333 4.29 -13.92 -5.83
N ASP A 334 3.17 -14.53 -6.19
CA ASP A 334 2.75 -14.70 -7.59
C ASP A 334 2.57 -13.37 -8.31
N ALA A 335 1.98 -12.38 -7.63
CA ALA A 335 1.84 -11.03 -8.18
C ALA A 335 3.19 -10.35 -8.45
N LYS A 336 4.16 -10.51 -7.55
CA LYS A 336 5.51 -9.96 -7.73
C LYS A 336 6.30 -10.64 -8.83
N LEU A 337 6.08 -11.94 -9.06
CA LEU A 337 6.70 -12.65 -10.19
C LEU A 337 6.18 -12.13 -11.53
N VAL A 338 4.87 -11.85 -11.62
CA VAL A 338 4.26 -11.24 -12.80
C VAL A 338 4.71 -9.78 -12.97
N LEU A 339 4.81 -9.04 -11.87
CA LEU A 339 5.39 -7.70 -11.81
C LEU A 339 6.92 -7.76 -11.84
N LYS A 340 7.48 -8.07 -13.01
CA LYS A 340 8.93 -8.13 -13.30
C LYS A 340 9.73 -7.00 -12.61
N GLY A 341 10.86 -7.34 -11.99
CA GLY A 341 11.73 -6.36 -11.30
C GLY A 341 11.30 -5.99 -9.87
N TRP A 342 10.39 -6.75 -9.25
CA TRP A 342 10.00 -6.47 -7.87
C TRP A 342 11.05 -6.91 -6.84
N MET A 343 11.89 -5.97 -6.42
CA MET A 343 12.72 -6.16 -5.21
C MET A 343 12.04 -5.70 -3.92
N ALA A 344 12.06 -6.52 -2.87
CA ALA A 344 11.55 -6.16 -1.54
C ALA A 344 12.47 -5.18 -0.79
N ASN A 345 11.88 -4.38 0.09
CA ASN A 345 12.64 -3.69 1.13
C ASN A 345 13.14 -4.74 2.14
N VAL A 346 14.39 -4.60 2.60
CA VAL A 346 15.02 -5.51 3.58
C VAL A 346 15.53 -4.70 4.77
N GLY A 347 15.69 -5.34 5.93
CA GLY A 347 16.41 -4.75 7.07
C GLY A 347 15.59 -3.83 7.99
N ASP A 348 14.26 -3.90 7.96
CA ASP A 348 13.41 -2.97 8.71
C ASP A 348 12.24 -3.69 9.41
N GLU A 349 12.52 -4.88 9.97
CA GLU A 349 11.51 -5.74 10.60
C GLU A 349 11.99 -6.37 11.93
N SER A 350 13.28 -6.28 12.26
CA SER A 350 13.91 -6.84 13.47
C SER A 350 13.77 -5.93 14.70
N TRP A 351 12.58 -5.38 14.93
CA TRP A 351 12.28 -4.47 16.03
C TRP A 351 11.00 -4.90 16.75
N GLY A 352 10.92 -4.62 18.05
CA GLY A 352 9.76 -4.91 18.90
C GLY A 352 8.89 -3.68 19.18
N LEU A 353 7.79 -3.86 19.91
CA LEU A 353 6.94 -2.73 20.32
C LEU A 353 7.56 -1.82 21.37
N ASP A 354 8.71 -2.20 21.92
CA ASP A 354 9.48 -1.37 22.82
C ASP A 354 9.88 -0.04 22.16
N VAL A 355 10.00 0.03 20.83
CA VAL A 355 10.23 1.27 20.07
C VAL A 355 9.18 2.36 20.31
N LEU A 356 8.00 1.98 20.83
CA LEU A 356 6.94 2.93 21.22
C LEU A 356 7.06 3.42 22.66
N ILE A 357 8.00 2.90 23.45
CA ILE A 357 8.24 3.31 24.83
C ILE A 357 9.26 4.45 24.83
N ASP A 358 8.88 5.60 25.40
CA ASP A 358 9.80 6.73 25.56
C ASP A 358 11.02 6.32 26.39
N PRO A 359 12.26 6.52 25.91
CA PRO A 359 13.47 6.18 26.64
C PRO A 359 13.55 6.84 28.03
N LYS A 360 12.91 8.00 28.24
CA LYS A 360 12.83 8.65 29.56
C LYS A 360 11.94 7.87 30.55
N LYS A 361 10.96 7.11 30.05
CA LYS A 361 10.09 6.25 30.87
C LYS A 361 10.70 4.88 31.16
N ARG A 362 11.73 4.45 30.41
CA ARG A 362 12.46 3.19 30.67
C ARG A 362 13.38 3.24 31.89
N LYS A 363 13.72 4.45 32.38
CA LYS A 363 14.67 4.67 33.49
C LYS A 363 14.00 4.91 34.86
N ARG A 364 12.70 4.63 35.00
CA ARG A 364 11.96 4.78 36.25
C ARG A 364 11.41 3.47 36.73
#